data_AF-A0A1Y5HQT4-F1
#
_entry.id   AF-A0A1Y5HQT4-F1
#
_cell.length_a   1.000
_cell.length_b   1.000
_cell.length_c   1.000
_cell.angle_alpha   90.00
_cell.angle_beta   90.00
_cell.angle_gamma   90.00
#
_symmetry.space_group_name_H-M   'P 1'
#
loop_
_entity.id
_entity.type
_entity.pdbx_description
1 polymer ?
#
loop_
_entity_poly.entity_id
_entity_poly.type
_entity_poly.pdbx_seq_one_letter_code
_entity_poly.pdbx_strand_id
1 'polypeptide(L)'
;MSQVQTRRFDHKKYQSFQQRMPALKMENRQWPSKSITQAPQWCAVDLRDGNQALIEPMSVAQKQKMWHLMVKMGFKHIEVGFPS
;
A
#
# COMPACT_ATOMS: atom_id res chain seq x y z
N MET A 1 -37.82 1.89 28.36
CA MET A 1 -36.78 1.00 27.79
C MET A 1 -36.69 1.25 26.30
N SER A 2 -35.80 2.13 25.83
CA SER A 2 -35.66 2.39 24.40
C SER A 2 -34.81 1.28 23.77
N GLN A 3 -35.37 0.63 22.75
CA GLN A 3 -34.67 -0.38 21.98
C GLN A 3 -33.56 0.30 21.17
N VAL A 4 -32.30 -0.06 21.45
CA VAL A 4 -31.16 0.33 20.61
C VAL A 4 -31.31 -0.40 19.28
N GLN A 5 -31.77 0.32 18.26
CA GLN A 5 -31.90 -0.19 16.90
C GLN A 5 -30.50 -0.41 16.33
N THR A 6 -30.02 -1.66 16.33
CA THR A 6 -28.77 -2.03 15.67
C THR A 6 -28.89 -1.75 14.17
N ARG A 7 -28.27 -0.68 13.67
CA ARG A 7 -28.20 -0.40 12.23
C ARG A 7 -27.52 -1.58 11.54
N ARG A 8 -28.25 -2.30 10.68
CA ARG A 8 -27.69 -3.38 9.85
C ARG A 8 -26.73 -2.78 8.82
N PHE A 9 -25.66 -3.49 8.51
CA PHE A 9 -24.71 -3.11 7.47
C PHE A 9 -25.41 -2.97 6.11
N ASP A 10 -25.23 -1.84 5.45
CA ASP A 10 -25.78 -1.56 4.13
C ASP A 10 -24.74 -1.89 3.03
N HIS A 11 -24.81 -3.13 2.54
CA HIS A 11 -23.93 -3.60 1.48
C HIS A 11 -24.18 -2.90 0.14
N LYS A 12 -25.33 -2.24 -0.07
CA LYS A 12 -25.67 -1.59 -1.36
C LYS A 12 -24.80 -0.36 -1.64
N LYS A 13 -24.11 0.18 -0.62
CA LYS A 13 -23.13 1.27 -0.76
C LYS A 13 -21.84 0.82 -1.44
N TYR A 14 -21.61 -0.47 -1.58
CA TYR A 14 -20.38 -1.04 -2.11
C TYR A 14 -20.71 -1.89 -3.34
N GLN A 15 -20.33 -1.39 -4.51
CA GLN A 15 -20.44 -2.13 -5.76
C GLN A 15 -19.32 -3.17 -5.86
N SER A 16 -19.58 -4.30 -6.52
CA SER A 16 -18.54 -5.30 -6.77
C SER A 16 -17.46 -4.75 -7.70
N PHE A 17 -16.26 -5.32 -7.65
CA PHE A 17 -15.15 -4.90 -8.50
C PHE A 17 -15.54 -4.91 -10.00
N GLN A 18 -16.23 -5.96 -10.45
CA GLN A 18 -16.64 -6.13 -11.86
C GLN A 18 -17.71 -5.11 -12.31
N GLN A 19 -18.46 -4.52 -11.38
CA GLN A 19 -19.41 -3.45 -11.71
C GLN A 19 -18.69 -2.12 -11.97
N ARG A 20 -17.55 -1.89 -11.30
CA ARG A 20 -16.79 -0.64 -11.40
C ARG A 20 -15.67 -0.69 -12.42
N MET A 21 -15.10 -1.87 -12.66
CA MET A 21 -13.94 -2.07 -13.52
C MET A 21 -14.25 -3.11 -14.60
N PRO A 22 -13.71 -2.95 -15.82
CA PRO A 22 -13.82 -3.97 -16.85
C PRO A 22 -13.39 -5.34 -16.34
N ALA A 23 -14.05 -6.39 -16.81
CA ALA A 23 -13.71 -7.76 -16.45
C ALA A 23 -12.23 -8.06 -16.80
N LEU A 24 -11.47 -8.52 -15.81
CA LEU A 24 -10.07 -8.91 -16.00
C LEU A 24 -10.01 -10.20 -16.82
N LYS A 25 -9.79 -10.08 -18.13
CA LYS A 25 -9.59 -11.22 -19.03
C LYS A 25 -8.11 -11.59 -19.07
N MET A 26 -7.72 -12.56 -18.26
CA MET A 26 -6.38 -13.17 -18.29
C MET A 26 -6.51 -14.66 -18.52
N GLU A 27 -6.94 -15.00 -19.73
CA GLU A 27 -6.96 -16.39 -20.20
C GLU A 27 -5.53 -16.93 -20.17
N ASN A 28 -5.37 -18.18 -19.72
CA ASN A 28 -4.07 -18.84 -19.60
C ASN A 28 -3.07 -18.13 -18.66
N ARG A 29 -3.53 -17.50 -17.57
CA ARG A 29 -2.64 -16.95 -16.52
C ARG A 29 -1.64 -17.99 -16.02
N GLN A 30 -0.36 -17.61 -15.97
CA GLN A 30 0.75 -18.50 -15.62
C GLN A 30 1.28 -18.32 -14.19
N TRP A 31 0.88 -17.25 -13.50
CA TRP A 31 1.31 -17.02 -12.12
C TRP A 31 0.90 -18.13 -11.13
N PRO A 32 -0.23 -18.88 -11.29
CA PRO A 32 -0.59 -19.93 -10.34
C PRO A 32 0.34 -21.15 -10.35
N SER A 33 1.03 -21.41 -11.47
CA SER A 33 1.94 -22.54 -11.64
C SER A 33 3.40 -22.18 -11.43
N LYS A 34 3.71 -20.91 -11.14
CA LYS A 34 5.09 -20.42 -10.94
C LYS A 34 5.38 -20.20 -9.46
N SER A 35 6.58 -20.60 -9.04
CA SER A 35 7.14 -20.27 -7.74
C SER A 35 8.17 -19.14 -7.89
N ILE A 36 8.24 -18.24 -6.90
CA ILE A 36 9.26 -17.18 -6.86
C ILE A 36 10.61 -17.82 -6.54
N THR A 37 11.63 -17.57 -7.38
CA THR A 37 12.98 -18.14 -7.21
C THR A 37 14.07 -17.09 -6.96
N GLN A 38 13.74 -15.81 -7.11
CA GLN A 38 14.67 -14.69 -6.96
C GLN A 38 13.97 -13.52 -6.29
N ALA A 39 14.74 -12.71 -5.54
CA ALA A 39 14.22 -11.48 -4.96
C ALA A 39 13.90 -10.45 -6.06
N PRO A 40 12.79 -9.71 -5.96
CA PRO A 40 12.52 -8.62 -6.88
C PRO A 40 13.43 -7.43 -6.61
N GLN A 41 13.41 -6.47 -7.52
CA GLN A 41 13.91 -5.13 -7.22
C GLN A 41 12.94 -4.44 -6.25
N TRP A 42 13.45 -4.07 -5.09
CA TRP A 42 12.67 -3.37 -4.08
C TRP A 42 12.75 -1.85 -4.27
N CYS A 43 11.61 -1.18 -4.10
CA CYS A 43 11.50 0.27 -3.96
C CYS A 43 10.81 0.59 -2.62
N ALA A 44 11.52 1.24 -1.71
CA ALA A 44 10.96 1.68 -0.44
C ALA A 44 10.35 3.08 -0.61
N VAL A 45 9.13 3.28 -0.10
CA VAL A 45 8.37 4.55 -0.27
C VAL A 45 8.08 5.25 1.05
N ASP A 46 8.71 4.80 2.12
CA ASP A 46 8.46 5.21 3.51
C ASP A 46 8.64 6.72 3.73
N LEU A 47 9.59 7.35 3.05
CA LEU A 47 9.86 8.79 3.19
C LEU A 47 8.84 9.69 2.49
N ARG A 48 8.05 9.14 1.55
CA ARG A 48 6.98 9.85 0.85
C ARG A 48 5.62 9.33 1.26
N ASP A 49 5.23 8.16 0.76
CA ASP A 49 3.88 7.62 0.93
C ASP A 49 3.61 7.25 2.39
N GLY A 50 4.58 6.57 3.02
CA GLY A 50 4.52 6.27 4.46
C GLY A 50 4.44 7.54 5.31
N ASN A 51 5.32 8.52 5.02
CA ASN A 51 5.33 9.81 5.72
C ASN A 51 4.02 10.59 5.60
N GLN A 52 3.34 10.49 4.45
CA GLN A 52 2.06 11.19 4.19
C GLN A 52 0.88 10.58 4.94
N ALA A 53 0.96 9.29 5.29
CA ALA A 53 -0.09 8.59 6.03
C ALA A 53 -0.03 8.83 7.56
N LEU A 54 1.03 9.45 8.08
CA LEU A 54 1.19 9.73 9.50
C LEU A 54 0.33 10.93 9.92
N ILE A 55 -0.26 10.85 11.13
CA ILE A 55 -0.94 12.00 11.77
C ILE A 55 0.06 13.14 11.99
N GLU A 56 1.23 12.81 12.53
CA GLU A 56 2.36 13.71 12.69
C GLU A 56 3.46 13.31 11.69
N PRO A 57 3.71 14.12 10.64
CA PRO A 57 4.75 13.82 9.67
C PRO A 57 6.13 13.75 10.32
N MET A 58 7.02 12.94 9.74
CA MET A 58 8.38 12.81 10.22
C MET A 58 9.12 14.15 10.15
N SER A 59 9.75 14.51 11.27
CA SER A 59 10.80 15.53 11.32
C SER A 59 11.99 15.16 10.43
N VAL A 60 12.84 16.14 10.12
CA VAL A 60 14.08 15.94 9.34
C VAL A 60 14.96 14.85 9.97
N ALA A 61 15.13 14.86 11.29
CA ALA A 61 15.95 13.87 12.00
C ALA A 61 15.37 12.45 11.88
N GLN A 62 14.04 12.30 11.96
CA GLN A 62 13.38 11.01 11.76
C GLN A 62 13.51 10.53 10.31
N LYS A 63 13.36 11.43 9.32
CA LYS A 63 13.59 11.11 7.91
C LYS A 63 15.02 10.64 7.65
N GLN A 64 16.01 11.32 8.22
CA GLN A 64 17.40 10.89 8.14
C GLN A 64 17.60 9.51 8.78
N LYS A 65 17.03 9.25 9.96
CA LYS A 65 17.14 7.92 10.59
C LYS A 65 16.53 6.82 9.72
N MET A 66 15.36 7.07 9.12
CA MET A 66 14.71 6.13 8.21
C MET A 66 15.54 5.89 6.94
N TRP A 67 16.09 6.95 6.34
CA TRP A 67 17.01 6.86 5.22
C TRP A 67 18.21 5.94 5.52
N HIS A 68 18.94 6.21 6.61
CA HIS A 68 20.12 5.42 6.97
C HIS A 68 19.76 3.96 7.25
N LEU A 69 18.60 3.69 7.85
CA LEU A 69 18.11 2.33 8.05
C LEU A 69 17.89 1.60 6.72
N MET A 70 17.18 2.21 5.78
CA MET A 70 16.90 1.59 4.47
C MET A 70 18.18 1.35 3.67
N VAL A 71 19.11 2.31 3.69
CA VAL A 71 20.43 2.15 3.06
C VAL A 71 21.21 1.00 3.71
N LYS A 72 21.22 0.91 5.05
CA LYS A 72 21.86 -0.18 5.79
C LYS A 72 21.25 -1.55 5.50
N MET A 73 19.94 -1.62 5.28
CA MET A 73 19.23 -2.85 4.88
C MET A 73 19.51 -3.26 3.43
N GLY A 74 20.06 -2.37 2.62
CA GLY A 74 20.46 -2.66 1.25
C GLY A 74 19.45 -2.25 0.18
N PHE A 75 18.43 -1.45 0.50
CA PHE A 75 17.53 -0.89 -0.51
C PHE A 75 18.31 -0.04 -1.52
N LYS A 76 17.98 -0.22 -2.81
CA LYS A 76 18.64 0.47 -3.93
C LYS A 76 17.74 1.49 -4.62
N HIS A 77 16.43 1.37 -4.45
CA HIS A 77 15.47 2.38 -4.89
C HIS A 77 14.67 2.84 -3.67
N ILE A 78 14.66 4.14 -3.42
CA ILE A 78 14.01 4.78 -2.28
C ILE A 78 13.33 6.05 -2.78
N GLU A 79 12.01 6.15 -2.64
CA GLU A 79 11.25 7.38 -2.94
C GLU A 79 11.40 8.35 -1.75
N VAL A 80 12.05 9.49 -2.00
CA VAL A 80 12.48 10.41 -0.92
C VAL A 80 11.47 11.50 -0.57
N GLY A 81 10.47 11.76 -1.43
CA GLY A 81 9.48 12.81 -1.21
C GLY A 81 8.76 13.24 -2.47
N PHE A 82 7.87 14.22 -2.33
CA PHE A 82 7.19 14.89 -3.44
C PHE A 82 7.49 16.40 -3.34
N PRO A 83 8.55 16.90 -4.02
CA PRO A 83 9.11 18.24 -3.78
C PRO A 83 8.48 19.37 -4.60
N SER A 84 7.65 19.04 -5.59
CA SER A 84 6.82 19.99 -6.36
C SER A 84 5.52 20.28 -5.63
#